data_AF-A0A7S0JRT5-F1
#
_entry.id   AF-A0A7S0JRT5-F1
#
_cell.length_a   1.000
_cell.length_b   1.000
_cell.length_c   1.000
_cell.angle_alpha   90.00
_cell.angle_beta   90.00
_cell.angle_gamma   90.00
#
_symmetry.space_group_name_H-M   'P 1'
#
loop_
_entity.id
_entity.type
_entity.pdbx_description
1 polymer ?
#
loop_
_entity_poly.entity_id
_entity_poly.type
_entity_poly.pdbx_seq_one_letter_code
_entity_poly.pdbx_strand_id
1 'polypeptide(L)'
;ARSARSEAAPPAAGPACSHMSQASAVGAIADVFIGAVEPPSDATAVHKSECAFSFVTPEDEGGLYLNMRTFTAVSEEFLVADAGGEDTTAAYLHMRSTKKAKTTKAAAELTKVAIGVEGGAPTEAVEWEHHYALVVMPGARRVELTGSLPHPELSDKVNMFISRLIEHDDASKQAEVKASSWEFKAATSAFAADLPVVERPPKISPDPSTWKCAMCDMRENLWLNLSTGLIGCGRRQWDGSGGNSHALEMFNETGKQYPLCVKLGTITAEGADVFSYHPSEDDLVVDPHLGEHLQRFGIDVMKLRKTDKSMAQLQLELNNSYEFDRIEEAGVTLTPASGAGLIGLKNLGNSCYVNSCLQILAAMPEFRARYLPHAAAIFSSIPARTAAEDVTAQVAKLAVALGTDKYVPAEAREGLPPLVPG
;
A
#
# COMPACT_ATOMS: atom_id res chain seq x y z
N ALA A 1 -88.14 -8.34 -15.14
CA ALA A 1 -87.20 -9.30 -14.53
C ALA A 1 -85.79 -8.74 -14.69
N ARG A 2 -85.09 -8.47 -13.59
CA ARG A 2 -83.73 -7.90 -13.58
C ARG A 2 -82.74 -9.01 -13.96
N SER A 3 -81.95 -8.79 -15.01
CA SER A 3 -80.85 -9.67 -15.43
C SER A 3 -79.54 -9.09 -14.90
N ALA A 4 -78.86 -9.87 -14.05
CA ALA A 4 -77.59 -9.53 -13.43
C ALA A 4 -76.45 -9.59 -14.47
N ARG A 5 -75.64 -8.53 -14.55
CA ARG A 5 -74.32 -8.56 -15.19
C ARG A 5 -73.30 -8.98 -14.14
N SER A 6 -72.62 -10.10 -14.37
CA SER A 6 -71.44 -10.50 -13.60
C SER A 6 -70.24 -9.69 -14.07
N GLU A 7 -69.61 -8.94 -13.18
CA GLU A 7 -68.28 -8.37 -13.40
C GLU A 7 -67.24 -9.49 -13.33
N ALA A 8 -66.51 -9.70 -14.43
CA ALA A 8 -65.35 -10.57 -14.48
C ALA A 8 -64.11 -9.76 -14.05
N ALA A 9 -63.38 -10.25 -13.06
CA ALA A 9 -62.11 -9.69 -12.60
C ALA A 9 -61.03 -9.76 -13.69
N PRO A 10 -60.11 -8.78 -13.78
CA PRO A 10 -59.00 -8.83 -14.74
C PRO A 10 -58.00 -9.94 -14.34
N PRO A 11 -57.29 -10.54 -15.31
CA PRO A 11 -56.33 -11.60 -15.04
C PRO A 11 -55.14 -11.05 -14.23
N ALA A 12 -54.71 -11.84 -13.25
CA ALA A 12 -53.56 -11.54 -12.41
C ALA A 12 -52.30 -11.30 -13.26
N ALA A 13 -51.62 -10.18 -12.98
CA ALA A 13 -50.31 -9.89 -13.54
C ALA A 13 -49.34 -11.03 -13.17
N GLY A 14 -48.72 -11.64 -14.19
CA GLY A 14 -47.61 -12.58 -14.00
C GLY A 14 -46.43 -11.91 -13.27
N PRO A 15 -45.51 -12.69 -12.70
CA PRO A 15 -44.43 -12.16 -11.88
C PRO A 15 -43.58 -11.19 -12.71
N ALA A 16 -43.40 -9.97 -12.20
CA ALA A 16 -42.50 -8.99 -12.76
C ALA A 16 -41.10 -9.61 -12.84
N CYS A 17 -40.56 -9.71 -14.05
CA CYS A 17 -39.16 -10.05 -14.27
C CYS A 17 -38.33 -8.95 -13.61
N SER A 18 -37.73 -9.24 -12.45
CA SER A 18 -36.91 -8.28 -11.71
C SER A 18 -35.69 -7.93 -12.55
N HIS A 19 -35.66 -6.74 -13.14
CA HIS A 19 -34.46 -6.22 -13.79
C HIS A 19 -33.34 -6.11 -12.74
N MET A 20 -32.29 -6.91 -12.88
CA MET A 20 -31.08 -6.77 -12.05
C MET A 20 -30.45 -5.41 -12.32
N SER A 21 -30.07 -4.69 -11.26
CA SER A 21 -29.32 -3.45 -11.37
C SER A 21 -27.92 -3.70 -11.95
N GLN A 22 -27.29 -2.66 -12.47
CA GLN A 22 -25.90 -2.73 -12.93
C GLN A 22 -24.96 -3.18 -11.80
N ALA A 23 -25.16 -2.68 -10.58
CA ALA A 23 -24.33 -3.05 -9.43
C ALA A 23 -24.47 -4.53 -9.06
N SER A 24 -25.70 -5.04 -9.03
CA SER A 24 -25.96 -6.46 -8.77
C SER A 24 -25.36 -7.37 -9.86
N ALA A 25 -25.46 -6.97 -11.14
CA ALA A 25 -24.88 -7.73 -12.24
C ALA A 25 -23.35 -7.75 -12.23
N VAL A 26 -22.71 -6.61 -11.94
CA VAL A 26 -21.24 -6.52 -11.80
C VAL A 26 -20.78 -7.31 -10.58
N GLY A 27 -21.48 -7.18 -9.44
CA GLY A 27 -21.19 -7.93 -8.23
C GLY A 27 -21.28 -9.45 -8.41
N ALA A 28 -22.30 -9.95 -9.12
CA ALA A 28 -22.43 -11.37 -9.42
C ALA A 28 -21.26 -11.92 -10.26
N ILE A 29 -20.76 -11.14 -11.23
CA ILE A 29 -19.61 -11.54 -12.04
C ILE A 29 -18.33 -11.57 -11.20
N ALA A 30 -18.12 -10.55 -10.38
CA ALA A 30 -16.99 -10.51 -9.46
C ALA A 30 -17.01 -11.70 -8.49
N ASP A 31 -18.17 -12.03 -7.95
CA ASP A 31 -18.37 -13.16 -7.02
C ASP A 31 -17.99 -14.51 -7.65
N VAL A 32 -18.42 -14.75 -8.90
CA VAL A 32 -18.02 -15.93 -9.68
C VAL A 32 -16.52 -15.90 -9.98
N PHE A 33 -15.96 -14.74 -10.34
CA PHE A 33 -14.55 -14.60 -10.68
C PHE A 33 -13.62 -14.89 -9.49
N ILE A 34 -13.97 -14.43 -8.29
CA ILE A 34 -13.23 -14.72 -7.05
C ILE A 34 -13.68 -16.05 -6.40
N GLY A 35 -14.59 -16.80 -7.03
CA GLY A 35 -15.21 -18.01 -6.49
C GLY A 35 -14.21 -19.02 -5.91
N ALA A 36 -13.12 -19.26 -6.63
CA ALA A 36 -12.06 -20.21 -6.28
C ALA A 36 -10.79 -19.56 -5.69
N VAL A 37 -10.86 -18.29 -5.31
CA VAL A 37 -9.71 -17.51 -4.81
C VAL A 37 -10.00 -17.09 -3.38
N GLU A 38 -9.08 -17.42 -2.48
CA GLU A 38 -9.14 -16.91 -1.11
C GLU A 38 -8.76 -15.42 -1.08
N PRO A 39 -9.36 -14.61 -0.21
CA PRO A 39 -8.88 -13.24 0.04
C PRO A 39 -7.39 -13.26 0.42
N PRO A 40 -6.61 -12.21 0.05
CA PRO A 40 -5.19 -12.18 0.37
C PRO A 40 -4.98 -12.27 1.88
N SER A 41 -4.11 -13.19 2.29
CA SER A 41 -3.52 -13.22 3.63
C SER A 41 -2.37 -12.22 3.72
N ASP A 42 -1.92 -11.88 4.92
CA ASP A 42 -0.84 -10.91 5.15
C ASP A 42 0.48 -11.30 4.42
N ALA A 43 0.69 -12.59 4.15
CA ALA A 43 1.84 -13.12 3.39
C ALA A 43 1.67 -13.09 1.86
N THR A 44 0.48 -12.78 1.36
CA THR A 44 0.17 -12.78 -0.08
C THR A 44 0.81 -11.59 -0.76
N ALA A 45 1.54 -11.81 -1.86
CA ALA A 45 2.08 -10.70 -2.65
C ALA A 45 0.94 -9.98 -3.40
N VAL A 46 0.71 -8.71 -3.06
CA VAL A 46 -0.25 -7.83 -3.74
C VAL A 46 0.51 -6.65 -4.36
N HIS A 47 0.55 -6.58 -5.68
CA HIS A 47 1.20 -5.50 -6.44
C HIS A 47 0.16 -4.49 -6.89
N LYS A 48 -0.08 -3.44 -6.07
CA LYS A 48 -1.14 -2.44 -6.26
C LYS A 48 -0.66 -0.99 -6.33
N SER A 49 0.63 -0.75 -6.13
CA SER A 49 1.26 0.58 -6.13
C SER A 49 1.66 1.08 -7.52
N GLU A 50 2.01 0.17 -8.43
CA GLU A 50 2.51 0.49 -9.77
C GLU A 50 2.09 -0.59 -10.78
N CYS A 51 1.87 -0.20 -12.04
CA CYS A 51 1.55 -1.13 -13.12
C CYS A 51 2.69 -2.14 -13.38
N ALA A 52 2.33 -3.39 -13.63
CA ALA A 52 3.26 -4.46 -14.01
C ALA A 52 4.17 -4.13 -15.22
N PHE A 53 3.65 -3.39 -16.22
CA PHE A 53 4.32 -3.14 -17.50
C PHE A 53 4.63 -1.65 -17.77
N SER A 54 4.21 -0.75 -16.89
CA SER A 54 4.40 0.69 -17.02
C SER A 54 4.64 1.34 -15.65
N PHE A 55 5.09 2.58 -15.60
CA PHE A 55 5.24 3.35 -14.35
C PHE A 55 3.96 4.11 -13.95
N VAL A 56 2.79 3.70 -14.47
CA VAL A 56 1.51 4.26 -14.03
C VAL A 56 1.23 3.83 -12.60
N THR A 57 0.78 4.77 -11.79
CA THR A 57 0.40 4.61 -10.38
C THR A 57 -1.07 5.01 -10.20
N PRO A 58 -1.67 4.83 -9.00
CA PRO A 58 -3.03 5.33 -8.75
C PRO A 58 -3.15 6.85 -8.91
N GLU A 59 -2.04 7.60 -8.80
CA GLU A 59 -2.03 9.07 -8.88
C GLU A 59 -2.11 9.59 -10.32
N ASP A 60 -1.82 8.73 -11.29
CA ASP A 60 -1.81 9.08 -12.70
C ASP A 60 -3.22 9.06 -13.32
N GLU A 61 -3.36 9.68 -14.49
CA GLU A 61 -4.59 9.60 -15.26
C GLU A 61 -4.91 8.13 -15.62
N GLY A 62 -6.18 7.75 -15.48
CA GLY A 62 -6.63 6.36 -15.67
C GLY A 62 -6.42 5.44 -14.47
N GLY A 63 -5.50 5.76 -13.55
CA GLY A 63 -5.24 4.96 -12.34
C GLY A 63 -4.80 3.52 -12.62
N LEU A 64 -5.06 2.62 -11.66
CA LEU A 64 -4.66 1.22 -11.72
C LEU A 64 -5.83 0.26 -11.58
N TYR A 65 -5.74 -0.88 -12.28
CA TYR A 65 -6.70 -1.97 -12.24
C TYR A 65 -6.04 -3.19 -11.61
N LEU A 66 -6.34 -3.46 -10.35
CA LEU A 66 -5.84 -4.60 -9.59
C LEU A 66 -6.68 -5.84 -9.87
N ASN A 67 -6.11 -6.82 -10.57
CA ASN A 67 -6.80 -8.07 -10.87
C ASN A 67 -7.10 -8.84 -9.56
N MET A 68 -8.38 -9.12 -9.30
CA MET A 68 -8.83 -9.70 -8.01
C MET A 68 -8.48 -11.19 -7.85
N ARG A 69 -7.86 -11.82 -8.86
CA ARG A 69 -7.38 -13.21 -8.80
C ARG A 69 -5.86 -13.30 -8.74
N THR A 70 -5.17 -12.47 -9.51
CA THR A 70 -3.70 -12.50 -9.59
C THR A 70 -3.02 -11.49 -8.67
N PHE A 71 -3.79 -10.61 -8.04
CA PHE A 71 -3.31 -9.55 -7.14
C PHE A 71 -2.22 -8.68 -7.75
N THR A 72 -2.26 -8.48 -9.07
CA THR A 72 -1.32 -7.65 -9.80
C THR A 72 -2.06 -6.56 -10.55
N ALA A 73 -1.58 -5.32 -10.41
CA ALA A 73 -2.16 -4.16 -11.05
C ALA A 73 -1.60 -3.92 -12.45
N VAL A 74 -2.49 -3.52 -13.34
CA VAL A 74 -2.18 -3.06 -14.68
C VAL A 74 -2.82 -1.69 -14.94
N SER A 75 -2.20 -0.86 -15.78
CA SER A 75 -2.83 0.35 -16.28
C SER A 75 -3.88 0.01 -17.34
N GLU A 76 -4.75 0.95 -17.68
CA GLU A 76 -5.83 0.78 -18.67
C GLU A 76 -5.33 0.20 -20.01
N GLU A 77 -4.15 0.65 -20.46
CA GLU A 77 -3.45 0.16 -21.67
C GLU A 77 -3.29 -1.37 -21.71
N PHE A 78 -3.06 -2.01 -20.57
CA PHE A 78 -2.80 -3.46 -20.48
C PHE A 78 -4.00 -4.25 -19.95
N LEU A 79 -5.13 -3.59 -19.67
CA LEU A 79 -6.29 -4.20 -19.04
C LEU A 79 -6.86 -5.37 -19.86
N VAL A 80 -7.05 -5.17 -21.17
CA VAL A 80 -7.59 -6.21 -22.07
C VAL A 80 -6.63 -7.39 -22.19
N ALA A 81 -5.32 -7.12 -22.28
CA ALA A 81 -4.30 -8.16 -22.37
C ALA A 81 -4.23 -9.00 -21.09
N ASP A 82 -4.24 -8.35 -19.92
CA ASP A 82 -4.27 -9.04 -18.62
C ASP A 82 -5.55 -9.86 -18.43
N ALA A 83 -6.69 -9.36 -18.88
CA ALA A 83 -7.96 -10.10 -18.84
C ALA A 83 -7.90 -11.38 -19.70
N GLY A 84 -6.99 -11.47 -20.66
CA GLY A 84 -6.91 -12.57 -21.63
C GLY A 84 -7.71 -12.32 -22.91
N GLY A 85 -8.06 -11.05 -23.20
CA GLY A 85 -8.84 -10.64 -24.37
C GLY A 85 -10.14 -9.92 -24.01
N GLU A 86 -10.76 -9.27 -25.00
CA GLU A 86 -11.93 -8.40 -24.81
C GLU A 86 -13.16 -9.14 -24.23
N ASP A 87 -13.34 -10.40 -24.62
CA ASP A 87 -14.47 -11.24 -24.25
C ASP A 87 -14.23 -12.09 -23.00
N THR A 88 -13.04 -11.99 -22.39
CA THR A 88 -12.66 -12.83 -21.25
C THR A 88 -13.17 -12.23 -19.95
N THR A 89 -13.82 -13.06 -19.13
CA THR A 89 -14.32 -12.64 -17.82
C THR A 89 -13.16 -12.40 -16.85
N ALA A 90 -13.07 -11.17 -16.35
CA ALA A 90 -12.13 -10.77 -15.33
C ALA A 90 -12.76 -9.71 -14.40
N ALA A 91 -12.30 -9.65 -13.14
CA ALA A 91 -12.73 -8.63 -12.19
C ALA A 91 -11.53 -7.91 -11.59
N TYR A 92 -11.66 -6.60 -11.48
CA TYR A 92 -10.62 -5.67 -11.08
C TYR A 92 -11.12 -4.72 -10.00
N LEU A 93 -10.27 -4.47 -9.01
CA LEU A 93 -10.39 -3.29 -8.17
C LEU A 93 -9.66 -2.14 -8.86
N HIS A 94 -10.42 -1.17 -9.37
CA HIS A 94 -9.86 0.07 -9.90
C HIS A 94 -9.52 1.02 -8.75
N MET A 95 -8.35 1.63 -8.80
CA MET A 95 -7.79 2.51 -7.76
C MET A 95 -7.27 3.78 -8.42
N ARG A 96 -7.74 4.93 -7.94
CA ARG A 96 -7.28 6.24 -8.39
C ARG A 96 -7.14 7.20 -7.21
N SER A 97 -6.12 8.03 -7.21
CA SER A 97 -5.85 9.03 -6.17
C SER A 97 -5.84 10.42 -6.78
N THR A 98 -6.48 11.38 -6.12
CA THR A 98 -6.47 12.79 -6.52
C THR A 98 -6.03 13.66 -5.36
N LYS A 99 -5.25 14.71 -5.64
CA LYS A 99 -4.83 15.66 -4.60
C LYS A 99 -6.06 16.38 -4.04
N LYS A 100 -6.21 16.47 -2.71
CA LYS A 100 -7.29 17.25 -2.12
C LYS A 100 -7.15 18.72 -2.49
N ALA A 101 -8.24 19.34 -2.93
CA ALA A 101 -8.28 20.76 -3.23
C ALA A 101 -8.02 21.56 -1.93
N LYS A 102 -6.93 22.33 -1.88
CA LYS A 102 -6.68 23.27 -0.78
C LYS A 102 -7.63 24.45 -0.91
N THR A 103 -8.31 24.82 0.17
CA THR A 103 -8.93 26.14 0.30
C THR A 103 -7.81 27.18 0.27
N THR A 104 -7.78 27.97 -0.79
CA THR A 104 -6.71 28.91 -1.13
C THR A 104 -6.44 29.91 0.01
N LYS A 105 -5.29 29.78 0.66
CA LYS A 105 -4.57 30.95 1.20
C LYS A 105 -3.51 31.36 0.17
N ALA A 106 -3.47 32.66 -0.12
CA ALA A 106 -2.60 33.25 -1.14
C ALA A 106 -1.15 32.81 -0.99
N ALA A 107 -0.58 32.30 -2.08
CA ALA A 107 0.81 31.84 -2.15
C ALA A 107 1.77 33.01 -1.90
N ALA A 108 2.67 32.84 -0.93
CA ALA A 108 3.83 33.72 -0.78
C ALA A 108 4.84 33.44 -1.90
N GLU A 109 5.46 34.49 -2.44
CA GLU A 109 6.45 34.40 -3.52
C GLU A 109 7.66 33.54 -3.11
N LEU A 110 7.98 32.54 -3.94
CA LEU A 110 9.15 31.68 -3.79
C LEU A 110 10.43 32.45 -4.16
N THR A 111 11.46 32.39 -3.30
CA THR A 111 12.74 33.09 -3.50
C THR A 111 13.94 32.15 -3.71
N LYS A 112 13.75 30.83 -3.55
CA LYS A 112 14.76 29.78 -3.76
C LYS A 112 14.15 28.55 -4.45
N VAL A 113 14.94 27.88 -5.28
CA VAL A 113 14.58 26.63 -5.97
C VAL A 113 15.05 25.44 -5.15
N ALA A 114 14.62 25.35 -3.89
CA ALA A 114 14.96 24.22 -3.01
C ALA A 114 13.71 23.83 -2.22
N ILE A 115 13.45 22.54 -2.06
CA ILE A 115 12.28 22.04 -1.33
C ILE A 115 12.65 21.97 0.16
N GLY A 116 11.81 22.49 1.05
CA GLY A 116 11.99 22.34 2.51
C GLY A 116 12.96 23.33 3.19
N VAL A 117 13.46 24.36 2.50
CA VAL A 117 14.32 25.40 3.08
C VAL A 117 13.64 26.76 3.17
N GLU A 118 14.09 27.64 4.06
CA GLU A 118 13.57 29.01 4.21
C GLU A 118 13.76 29.82 2.90
N GLY A 119 12.65 30.18 2.25
CA GLY A 119 12.58 30.80 0.92
C GLY A 119 12.32 29.83 -0.25
N GLY A 120 12.32 28.52 0.02
CA GLY A 120 12.10 27.42 -0.92
C GLY A 120 10.65 26.92 -1.02
N ALA A 121 10.40 25.94 -1.89
CA ALA A 121 9.08 25.31 -2.01
C ALA A 121 8.74 24.56 -0.71
N PRO A 122 7.58 24.82 -0.08
CA PRO A 122 7.25 24.21 1.19
C PRO A 122 7.03 22.70 1.02
N THR A 123 7.53 21.89 1.96
CA THR A 123 7.21 20.47 2.13
C THR A 123 5.81 20.33 2.75
N GLU A 124 4.79 20.85 2.07
CA GLU A 124 3.42 20.63 2.50
C GLU A 124 3.04 19.19 2.13
N ALA A 125 2.83 18.36 3.14
CA ALA A 125 2.29 17.02 2.99
C ALA A 125 1.04 17.08 2.10
N VAL A 126 1.11 16.47 0.92
CA VAL A 126 0.01 16.42 -0.03
C VAL A 126 -1.01 15.42 0.52
N GLU A 127 -2.16 15.92 0.96
CA GLU A 127 -3.28 15.03 1.28
C GLU A 127 -3.91 14.50 0.00
N TRP A 128 -4.07 13.18 -0.06
CA TRP A 128 -4.69 12.47 -1.17
C TRP A 128 -6.11 12.05 -0.80
N GLU A 129 -6.99 12.06 -1.81
CA GLU A 129 -8.30 11.44 -1.78
C GLU A 129 -8.26 10.21 -2.68
N HIS A 130 -8.66 9.05 -2.13
CA HIS A 130 -8.62 7.77 -2.82
C HIS A 130 -10.00 7.37 -3.30
N HIS A 131 -10.08 6.99 -4.56
CA HIS A 131 -11.28 6.58 -5.27
C HIS A 131 -11.16 5.12 -5.70
N TYR A 132 -12.23 4.37 -5.48
CA TYR A 132 -12.28 2.94 -5.76
C TYR A 132 -13.50 2.60 -6.61
N ALA A 133 -13.33 1.70 -7.56
CA ALA A 133 -14.44 1.12 -8.33
C ALA A 133 -14.24 -0.37 -8.56
N LEU A 134 -15.32 -1.13 -8.59
CA LEU A 134 -15.31 -2.53 -9.05
C LEU A 134 -15.55 -2.53 -10.56
N VAL A 135 -14.61 -3.09 -11.32
CA VAL A 135 -14.67 -3.16 -12.78
C VAL A 135 -14.66 -4.62 -13.23
N VAL A 136 -15.58 -4.99 -14.13
CA VAL A 136 -15.63 -6.35 -14.70
C VAL A 136 -15.57 -6.34 -16.23
N MET A 137 -14.89 -7.34 -16.75
CA MET A 137 -14.80 -7.68 -18.17
C MET A 137 -15.75 -8.84 -18.48
N PRO A 138 -16.31 -8.96 -19.71
CA PRO A 138 -16.16 -8.02 -20.83
C PRO A 138 -16.95 -6.71 -20.66
N GLY A 139 -16.56 -5.69 -21.43
CA GLY A 139 -17.26 -4.40 -21.53
C GLY A 139 -16.94 -3.37 -20.45
N ALA A 140 -15.90 -3.61 -19.64
CA ALA A 140 -15.40 -2.70 -18.59
C ALA A 140 -16.52 -2.06 -17.74
N ARG A 141 -17.52 -2.87 -17.36
CA ARG A 141 -18.65 -2.39 -16.57
C ARG A 141 -18.16 -2.06 -15.16
N ARG A 142 -18.45 -0.84 -14.72
CA ARG A 142 -17.95 -0.27 -13.46
C ARG A 142 -19.07 -0.01 -12.46
N VAL A 143 -18.73 -0.13 -11.18
CA VAL A 143 -19.52 0.28 -10.02
C VAL A 143 -18.62 1.10 -9.11
N GLU A 144 -18.99 2.34 -8.85
CA GLU A 144 -18.25 3.18 -7.89
C GLU A 144 -18.42 2.64 -6.47
N LEU A 145 -17.32 2.68 -5.71
CA LEU A 145 -17.27 2.19 -4.34
C LEU A 145 -16.91 3.28 -3.33
N THR A 146 -16.38 4.42 -3.79
CA THR A 146 -15.96 5.54 -2.95
C THR A 146 -17.14 6.06 -2.12
N GLY A 147 -17.00 6.02 -0.79
CA GLY A 147 -18.06 6.46 0.14
C GLY A 147 -19.24 5.48 0.28
N SER A 148 -19.17 4.31 -0.35
CA SER A 148 -20.23 3.30 -0.36
C SER A 148 -19.69 1.90 -0.06
N LEU A 149 -18.59 1.78 0.69
CA LEU A 149 -18.11 0.50 1.22
C LEU A 149 -18.60 0.33 2.67
N PRO A 150 -19.23 -0.80 3.03
CA PRO A 150 -19.69 -1.89 2.16
C PRO A 150 -20.84 -1.45 1.23
N HIS A 151 -20.83 -1.91 -0.02
CA HIS A 151 -21.85 -1.55 -1.00
C HIS A 151 -23.06 -2.50 -0.87
N PRO A 152 -24.29 -1.97 -0.73
CA PRO A 152 -25.47 -2.76 -0.36
C PRO A 152 -25.91 -3.76 -1.44
N GLU A 153 -25.55 -3.52 -2.70
CA GLU A 153 -25.89 -4.40 -3.83
C GLU A 153 -24.80 -5.44 -4.16
N LEU A 154 -23.68 -5.44 -3.43
CA LEU A 154 -22.62 -6.44 -3.58
C LEU A 154 -22.75 -7.52 -2.50
N SER A 155 -22.31 -8.74 -2.80
CA SER A 155 -22.30 -9.82 -1.79
C SER A 155 -21.34 -9.49 -0.64
N ASP A 156 -21.60 -10.03 0.55
CA ASP A 156 -20.70 -9.88 1.70
C ASP A 156 -19.29 -10.38 1.37
N LYS A 157 -19.19 -11.44 0.56
CA LYS A 157 -17.92 -11.99 0.08
C LYS A 157 -17.15 -10.96 -0.75
N VAL A 158 -17.79 -10.32 -1.73
CA VAL A 158 -17.16 -9.32 -2.60
C VAL A 158 -16.76 -8.08 -1.79
N ASN A 159 -17.64 -7.59 -0.91
CA ASN A 159 -17.33 -6.46 -0.03
C ASN A 159 -16.10 -6.74 0.85
N MET A 160 -16.08 -7.89 1.53
CA MET A 160 -14.93 -8.31 2.34
C MET A 160 -13.64 -8.39 1.50
N PHE A 161 -13.71 -8.98 0.31
CA PHE A 161 -12.55 -9.14 -0.56
C PHE A 161 -11.97 -7.79 -0.99
N ILE A 162 -12.83 -6.84 -1.36
CA ILE A 162 -12.42 -5.48 -1.72
C ILE A 162 -11.77 -4.77 -0.53
N SER A 163 -12.40 -4.79 0.65
CA SER A 163 -11.82 -4.19 1.86
C SER A 163 -10.43 -4.75 2.16
N ARG A 164 -10.26 -6.09 2.02
CA ARG A 164 -8.95 -6.75 2.19
C ARG A 164 -7.92 -6.24 1.20
N LEU A 165 -8.25 -6.11 -0.08
CA LEU A 165 -7.33 -5.60 -1.09
C LEU A 165 -6.94 -4.13 -0.83
N ILE A 166 -7.89 -3.30 -0.39
CA ILE A 166 -7.64 -1.88 -0.07
C ILE A 166 -6.69 -1.75 1.12
N GLU A 167 -6.90 -2.53 2.17
CA GLU A 167 -6.11 -2.48 3.41
C GLU A 167 -4.75 -3.18 3.32
N HIS A 168 -4.56 -4.09 2.36
CA HIS A 168 -3.33 -4.89 2.26
C HIS A 168 -2.06 -4.05 2.00
N ASP A 169 -0.91 -4.46 2.53
CA ASP A 169 0.37 -3.81 2.18
C ASP A 169 0.78 -4.15 0.72
N ASP A 170 1.47 -3.24 0.04
CA ASP A 170 2.02 -3.57 -1.29
C ASP A 170 3.23 -4.51 -1.18
N ALA A 171 3.37 -5.43 -2.12
CA ALA A 171 4.47 -6.40 -2.16
C ALA A 171 5.85 -5.73 -2.17
N SER A 172 6.02 -4.58 -2.83
CA SER A 172 7.28 -3.81 -2.80
C SER A 172 7.63 -3.37 -1.39
N LYS A 173 6.67 -2.81 -0.65
CA LYS A 173 6.84 -2.44 0.76
C LYS A 173 7.15 -3.65 1.63
N GLN A 174 6.48 -4.78 1.41
CA GLN A 174 6.78 -6.02 2.14
C GLN A 174 8.21 -6.51 1.87
N ALA A 175 8.68 -6.39 0.62
CA ALA A 175 10.04 -6.78 0.24
C ALA A 175 11.10 -5.84 0.84
N GLU A 176 10.88 -4.51 0.82
CA GLU A 176 11.75 -3.53 1.46
C GLU A 176 11.87 -3.77 2.96
N VAL A 177 10.73 -4.06 3.62
CA VAL A 177 10.69 -4.40 5.05
C VAL A 177 11.47 -5.68 5.33
N LYS A 178 11.33 -6.71 4.49
CA LYS A 178 12.10 -7.97 4.61
C LYS A 178 13.59 -7.77 4.37
N ALA A 179 13.96 -6.97 3.37
CA ALA A 179 15.36 -6.64 3.08
C ALA A 179 15.99 -5.88 4.25
N SER A 180 15.26 -4.89 4.79
CA SER A 180 15.70 -4.12 5.95
C SER A 180 15.78 -4.99 7.19
N SER A 181 14.78 -5.86 7.45
CA SER A 181 14.82 -6.75 8.62
C SER A 181 15.90 -7.82 8.52
N TRP A 182 16.40 -8.15 7.32
CA TRP A 182 17.55 -9.04 7.17
C TRP A 182 18.87 -8.41 7.65
N GLU A 183 19.02 -7.09 7.53
CA GLU A 183 20.13 -6.35 8.14
C GLU A 183 20.03 -6.31 9.68
N PHE A 184 18.81 -6.45 10.22
CA PHE A 184 18.50 -6.43 11.66
C PHE A 184 17.93 -7.77 12.13
N LYS A 185 18.74 -8.84 12.14
CA LYS A 185 18.36 -10.08 12.83
C LYS A 185 18.24 -9.81 14.34
N ALA A 186 17.02 -9.53 14.79
CA ALA A 186 16.68 -9.40 16.19
C ALA A 186 17.20 -10.63 16.96
N ALA A 187 17.97 -10.39 18.02
CA ALA A 187 18.44 -11.47 18.87
C ALA A 187 17.27 -12.08 19.66
N THR A 188 17.33 -13.37 19.97
CA THR A 188 16.40 -13.96 20.92
C THR A 188 16.61 -13.34 22.30
N SER A 189 15.53 -12.87 22.94
CA SER A 189 15.65 -12.26 24.26
C SER A 189 16.08 -13.28 25.31
N ALA A 190 17.01 -12.88 26.17
CA ALA A 190 17.41 -13.64 27.35
C ALA A 190 16.28 -13.75 28.39
N PHE A 191 15.28 -12.86 28.32
CA PHE A 191 14.15 -12.80 29.26
C PHE A 191 12.93 -13.59 28.78
N ALA A 192 12.94 -14.11 27.54
CA ALA A 192 11.79 -14.80 26.95
C ALA A 192 11.51 -16.18 27.59
N ALA A 193 12.53 -16.89 28.07
CA ALA A 193 12.34 -18.22 28.67
C ALA A 193 11.78 -18.14 30.09
N ASP A 194 12.32 -17.22 30.90
CA ASP A 194 12.00 -17.05 32.32
C ASP A 194 11.34 -15.68 32.56
N LEU A 195 10.32 -15.35 31.76
CA LEU A 195 9.66 -14.05 31.83
C LEU A 195 8.94 -13.90 33.20
N PRO A 196 9.33 -12.93 34.05
CA PRO A 196 8.59 -12.66 35.28
C PRO A 196 7.21 -12.12 34.93
N VAL A 197 6.16 -12.61 35.60
CA VAL A 197 4.77 -12.22 35.31
C VAL A 197 4.01 -12.03 36.61
N VAL A 198 3.12 -11.04 36.65
CA VAL A 198 2.25 -10.80 37.81
C VAL A 198 1.23 -11.94 37.97
N GLU A 199 0.85 -12.29 39.21
CA GLU A 199 0.03 -13.48 39.48
C GLU A 199 -1.38 -13.44 38.82
N ARG A 200 -1.95 -12.25 38.64
CA ARG A 200 -3.30 -12.06 38.06
C ARG A 200 -3.31 -10.92 37.04
N PRO A 201 -2.78 -11.14 35.83
CA PRO A 201 -2.79 -10.12 34.80
C PRO A 201 -4.21 -9.86 34.29
N PRO A 202 -4.53 -8.64 33.84
CA PRO A 202 -5.81 -8.34 33.23
C PRO A 202 -5.99 -9.14 31.93
N LYS A 203 -7.24 -9.46 31.59
CA LYS A 203 -7.57 -9.99 30.27
C LYS A 203 -7.63 -8.83 29.27
N ILE A 204 -7.03 -9.04 28.11
CA ILE A 204 -7.07 -8.07 27.02
C ILE A 204 -8.28 -8.38 26.15
N SER A 205 -9.06 -7.35 25.86
CA SER A 205 -10.21 -7.47 24.97
C SER A 205 -9.76 -7.99 23.59
N PRO A 206 -10.48 -8.95 22.98
CA PRO A 206 -10.17 -9.42 21.64
C PRO A 206 -10.54 -8.40 20.55
N ASP A 207 -11.25 -7.32 20.91
CA ASP A 207 -11.63 -6.24 20.00
C ASP A 207 -10.56 -5.12 20.01
N PRO A 208 -9.78 -4.95 18.92
CA PRO A 208 -8.74 -3.92 18.83
C PRO A 208 -9.23 -2.49 19.05
N SER A 209 -10.50 -2.18 18.72
CA SER A 209 -11.06 -0.83 18.87
C SER A 209 -11.16 -0.39 20.34
N THR A 210 -11.14 -1.35 21.26
CA THR A 210 -11.20 -1.11 22.70
C THR A 210 -9.83 -0.82 23.31
N TRP A 211 -8.74 -1.06 22.58
CA TRP A 211 -7.39 -0.84 23.08
C TRP A 211 -7.10 0.64 23.22
N LYS A 212 -6.43 0.98 24.32
CA LYS A 212 -6.08 2.36 24.69
C LYS A 212 -4.88 2.32 25.62
N CYS A 213 -4.03 3.33 25.54
CA CYS A 213 -2.99 3.53 26.54
C CYS A 213 -3.60 3.71 27.94
N ALA A 214 -3.01 3.08 28.96
CA ALA A 214 -3.48 3.19 30.33
C ALA A 214 -3.25 4.59 30.95
N MET A 215 -2.37 5.42 30.35
CA MET A 215 -1.98 6.73 30.88
C MET A 215 -2.42 7.92 30.02
N CYS A 216 -2.87 7.70 28.77
CA CYS A 216 -3.37 8.77 27.90
C CYS A 216 -4.44 8.29 26.92
N ASP A 217 -4.90 9.18 26.03
CA ASP A 217 -5.96 8.89 25.07
C ASP A 217 -5.52 8.23 23.76
N MET A 218 -4.24 7.87 23.62
CA MET A 218 -3.73 7.21 22.41
C MET A 218 -4.36 5.82 22.19
N ARG A 219 -4.70 5.55 20.94
CA ARG A 219 -5.30 4.29 20.45
C ARG A 219 -4.46 3.57 19.40
N GLU A 220 -3.39 4.21 18.95
CA GLU A 220 -2.46 3.71 17.93
C GLU A 220 -1.05 3.60 18.51
N ASN A 221 -0.18 2.79 17.90
CA ASN A 221 1.19 2.54 18.37
C ASN A 221 1.23 2.07 19.83
N LEU A 222 0.39 1.08 20.14
CA LEU A 222 0.20 0.53 21.48
C LEU A 222 1.08 -0.70 21.71
N TRP A 223 1.68 -0.76 22.91
CA TRP A 223 2.60 -1.80 23.34
C TRP A 223 2.05 -2.46 24.61
N LEU A 224 1.82 -3.77 24.53
CA LEU A 224 1.39 -4.61 25.65
C LEU A 224 2.61 -5.18 26.36
N ASN A 225 2.74 -4.91 27.65
CA ASN A 225 3.78 -5.52 28.47
C ASN A 225 3.45 -6.98 28.78
N LEU A 226 4.33 -7.90 28.38
CA LEU A 226 4.09 -9.36 28.46
C LEU A 226 4.12 -9.91 29.90
N SER A 227 4.54 -9.10 30.87
CA SER A 227 4.58 -9.46 32.29
C SER A 227 3.40 -8.93 33.11
N THR A 228 2.89 -7.75 32.76
CA THR A 228 1.90 -7.04 33.57
C THR A 228 0.53 -6.96 32.91
N GLY A 229 0.45 -7.08 31.58
CA GLY A 229 -0.77 -6.86 30.81
C GLY A 229 -1.16 -5.39 30.68
N LEU A 230 -0.29 -4.46 31.07
CA LEU A 230 -0.53 -3.02 30.87
C LEU A 230 -0.23 -2.61 29.44
N ILE A 231 -1.05 -1.69 28.91
CA ILE A 231 -0.91 -1.15 27.56
C ILE A 231 -0.35 0.27 27.65
N GLY A 232 0.86 0.49 27.12
CA GLY A 232 1.50 1.80 26.99
C GLY A 232 1.59 2.25 25.54
N CYS A 233 1.55 3.56 25.26
CA CYS A 233 1.85 4.06 23.92
C CYS A 233 3.37 4.10 23.68
N GLY A 234 3.76 4.02 22.40
CA GLY A 234 5.16 4.01 21.96
C GLY A 234 5.96 5.27 22.33
N ARG A 235 7.27 5.26 22.03
CA ARG A 235 8.18 6.36 22.35
C ARG A 235 7.88 7.62 21.54
N ARG A 236 8.16 8.78 22.14
CA ARG A 236 8.12 10.08 21.46
C ARG A 236 9.37 10.27 20.60
N GLN A 237 9.19 10.70 19.36
CA GLN A 237 10.28 11.04 18.45
C GLN A 237 10.62 12.53 18.52
N TRP A 238 11.82 12.89 18.05
CA TRP A 238 12.35 14.26 18.12
C TRP A 238 11.56 15.26 17.26
N ASP A 239 10.94 14.78 16.18
CA ASP A 239 10.07 15.53 15.26
C ASP A 239 8.63 15.70 15.79
N GLY A 240 8.34 15.17 16.99
CA GLY A 240 7.02 15.21 17.61
C GLY A 240 6.08 14.06 17.23
N SER A 241 6.49 13.17 16.32
CA SER A 241 5.75 11.96 15.95
C SER A 241 5.93 10.81 16.98
N GLY A 242 5.22 9.70 16.78
CA GLY A 242 5.29 8.52 17.66
C GLY A 242 4.23 8.52 18.76
N GLY A 243 4.63 8.17 19.99
CA GLY A 243 3.76 8.15 21.17
C GLY A 243 4.26 9.04 22.31
N ASN A 244 3.68 8.91 23.51
CA ASN A 244 4.07 9.67 24.71
C ASN A 244 5.04 8.92 25.64
N SER A 245 5.69 7.85 25.19
CA SER A 245 6.66 7.06 25.95
C SER A 245 6.12 6.30 27.18
N HIS A 246 4.81 6.21 27.37
CA HIS A 246 4.22 5.54 28.54
C HIS A 246 4.61 4.06 28.68
N ALA A 247 4.87 3.33 27.59
CA ALA A 247 5.36 1.95 27.69
C ALA A 247 6.74 1.86 28.39
N LEU A 248 7.63 2.82 28.11
CA LEU A 248 8.93 2.93 28.77
C LEU A 248 8.78 3.43 30.22
N GLU A 249 7.86 4.37 30.47
CA GLU A 249 7.60 4.87 31.82
C GLU A 249 7.09 3.76 32.75
N MET A 250 6.13 2.95 32.29
CA MET A 250 5.64 1.78 33.03
C MET A 250 6.76 0.78 33.37
N PHE A 251 7.69 0.55 32.44
CA PHE A 251 8.87 -0.28 32.70
C PHE A 251 9.75 0.32 33.82
N ASN A 252 9.97 1.63 33.80
CA ASN A 252 10.74 2.31 34.84
C ASN A 252 10.04 2.28 36.21
N GLU A 253 8.72 2.50 36.25
CA GLU A 253 7.91 2.49 37.48
C GLU A 253 7.87 1.12 38.16
N THR A 254 7.94 0.05 37.39
CA THR A 254 8.00 -1.33 37.91
C THR A 254 9.40 -1.74 38.38
N GLY A 255 10.30 -0.77 38.56
CA GLY A 255 11.68 -1.02 38.97
C GLY A 255 12.48 -1.78 37.92
N LYS A 256 12.10 -1.66 36.63
CA LYS A 256 12.75 -2.31 35.49
C LYS A 256 12.67 -3.84 35.51
N GLN A 257 11.65 -4.41 36.17
CA GLN A 257 11.48 -5.86 36.31
C GLN A 257 10.87 -6.53 35.07
N TYR A 258 10.12 -5.78 34.26
CA TYR A 258 9.25 -6.34 33.21
C TYR A 258 9.62 -5.82 31.82
N PRO A 259 10.69 -6.36 31.20
CA PRO A 259 11.32 -5.70 30.06
C PRO A 259 10.61 -5.90 28.72
N LEU A 260 9.86 -6.99 28.53
CA LEU A 260 9.31 -7.35 27.21
C LEU A 260 7.94 -6.72 26.96
N CYS A 261 7.83 -6.03 25.83
CA CYS A 261 6.59 -5.47 25.33
C CYS A 261 6.36 -5.89 23.88
N VAL A 262 5.15 -6.30 23.54
CA VAL A 262 4.73 -6.62 22.16
C VAL A 262 3.89 -5.49 21.59
N LYS A 263 4.12 -5.13 20.33
CA LYS A 263 3.30 -4.11 19.64
C LYS A 263 1.97 -4.73 19.19
N LEU A 264 0.87 -4.27 19.78
CA LEU A 264 -0.45 -4.91 19.67
C LEU A 264 -0.94 -5.04 18.22
N GLY A 265 -0.83 -4.00 17.41
CA GLY A 265 -1.26 -4.04 16.02
C GLY A 265 -0.33 -4.80 15.07
N THR A 266 0.76 -5.42 15.54
CA THR A 266 1.66 -6.22 14.69
C THR A 266 1.48 -7.72 14.86
N ILE A 267 0.58 -8.15 15.75
CA ILE A 267 0.39 -9.56 16.09
C ILE A 267 -0.31 -10.29 14.94
N THR A 268 0.35 -11.33 14.44
CA THR A 268 -0.15 -12.26 13.42
C THR A 268 0.12 -13.71 13.84
N ALA A 269 -0.37 -14.67 13.07
CA ALA A 269 -0.04 -16.09 13.27
C ALA A 269 1.47 -16.39 13.07
N GLU A 270 2.19 -15.52 12.36
CA GLU A 270 3.60 -15.70 12.00
C GLU A 270 4.56 -15.04 13.00
N GLY A 271 4.06 -14.10 13.82
CA GLY A 271 4.85 -13.38 14.82
C GLY A 271 4.31 -11.98 15.14
N ALA A 272 5.09 -11.21 15.89
CA ALA A 272 4.82 -9.82 16.22
C ALA A 272 6.13 -9.07 16.54
N ASP A 273 6.10 -7.74 16.52
CA ASP A 273 7.23 -6.94 16.99
C ASP A 273 7.29 -6.97 18.52
N VAL A 274 8.36 -7.55 19.07
CA VAL A 274 8.66 -7.54 20.51
C VAL A 274 9.87 -6.67 20.76
N PHE A 275 9.74 -5.73 21.68
CA PHE A 275 10.81 -4.83 22.11
C PHE A 275 11.18 -5.13 23.56
N SER A 276 12.48 -5.18 23.85
CA SER A 276 12.99 -5.31 25.21
C SER A 276 13.49 -3.97 25.72
N TYR A 277 12.92 -3.49 26.82
CA TYR A 277 13.39 -2.30 27.51
C TYR A 277 14.57 -2.57 28.46
N HIS A 278 15.02 -3.82 28.59
CA HIS A 278 16.17 -4.13 29.44
C HIS A 278 17.43 -3.49 28.87
N PRO A 279 18.27 -2.79 29.65
CA PRO A 279 19.46 -2.09 29.13
C PRO A 279 20.50 -2.97 28.42
N SER A 280 20.49 -4.30 28.64
CA SER A 280 21.37 -5.23 27.92
C SER A 280 20.87 -5.59 26.52
N GLU A 281 19.61 -5.29 26.21
CA GLU A 281 18.97 -5.58 24.93
C GLU A 281 18.58 -4.25 24.24
N ASP A 282 17.75 -3.41 24.89
CA ASP A 282 17.22 -2.10 24.40
C ASP A 282 16.96 -2.05 22.89
N ASP A 283 16.40 -3.14 22.36
CA ASP A 283 16.23 -3.38 20.93
C ASP A 283 15.03 -4.31 20.68
N LEU A 284 14.69 -4.49 19.39
CA LEU A 284 13.81 -5.54 18.94
C LEU A 284 14.42 -6.91 19.21
N VAL A 285 13.60 -7.79 19.76
CA VAL A 285 14.00 -9.14 20.16
C VAL A 285 13.01 -10.16 19.64
N VAL A 286 13.47 -11.40 19.50
CA VAL A 286 12.61 -12.55 19.23
C VAL A 286 12.21 -13.20 20.55
N ASP A 287 10.91 -13.40 20.74
CA ASP A 287 10.34 -14.20 21.82
C ASP A 287 9.81 -15.54 21.26
N PRO A 288 10.53 -16.66 21.45
CA PRO A 288 10.11 -17.97 20.97
C PRO A 288 8.80 -18.48 21.61
N HIS A 289 8.43 -17.94 22.77
CA HIS A 289 7.25 -18.35 23.55
C HIS A 289 6.12 -17.31 23.47
N LEU A 290 6.17 -16.40 22.49
CA LEU A 290 5.22 -15.29 22.36
C LEU A 290 3.76 -15.76 22.36
N GLY A 291 3.45 -16.87 21.68
CA GLY A 291 2.10 -17.43 21.67
C GLY A 291 1.60 -17.82 23.06
N GLU A 292 2.45 -18.43 23.89
CA GLU A 292 2.13 -18.81 25.27
C GLU A 292 1.97 -17.57 26.17
N HIS A 293 2.84 -16.57 25.99
CA HIS A 293 2.75 -15.30 26.70
C HIS A 293 1.44 -14.56 26.39
N LEU A 294 1.05 -14.49 25.12
CA LEU A 294 -0.19 -13.85 24.67
C LEU A 294 -1.44 -14.60 25.15
N GLN A 295 -1.41 -15.93 25.17
CA GLN A 295 -2.54 -16.74 25.63
C GLN A 295 -2.93 -16.44 27.09
N ARG A 296 -1.96 -16.07 27.94
CA ARG A 296 -2.20 -15.67 29.33
C ARG A 296 -3.18 -14.51 29.45
N PHE A 297 -3.12 -13.58 28.50
CA PHE A 297 -3.99 -12.42 28.41
C PHE A 297 -5.33 -12.71 27.71
N GLY A 298 -5.51 -13.94 27.19
CA GLY A 298 -6.68 -14.32 26.38
C GLY A 298 -6.56 -13.94 24.91
N ILE A 299 -5.36 -13.61 24.43
CA ILE A 299 -5.12 -13.27 23.03
C ILE A 299 -4.81 -14.55 22.25
N ASP A 300 -5.63 -14.82 21.23
CA ASP A 300 -5.47 -15.95 20.31
C ASP A 300 -4.80 -15.45 19.02
N VAL A 301 -3.51 -15.73 18.87
CA VAL A 301 -2.68 -15.27 17.74
C VAL A 301 -3.22 -15.73 16.38
N MET A 302 -3.99 -16.83 16.33
CA MET A 302 -4.57 -17.34 15.09
C MET A 302 -5.76 -16.49 14.60
N LYS A 303 -6.30 -15.62 15.45
CA LYS A 303 -7.47 -14.77 15.14
C LYS A 303 -7.10 -13.31 14.89
N LEU A 304 -5.88 -12.90 15.25
CA LEU A 304 -5.40 -11.54 15.05
C LEU A 304 -4.71 -11.39 13.70
N ARG A 305 -4.78 -10.17 13.16
CA ARG A 305 -4.13 -9.75 11.93
C ARG A 305 -3.42 -8.44 12.19
N LYS A 306 -2.43 -8.13 11.37
CA LYS A 306 -1.68 -6.89 11.49
C LYS A 306 -2.59 -5.69 11.19
N THR A 307 -2.69 -4.75 12.12
CA THR A 307 -3.46 -3.49 12.02
C THR A 307 -2.59 -2.25 12.19
N ASP A 308 -1.35 -2.39 12.63
CA ASP A 308 -0.37 -1.30 12.77
C ASP A 308 0.90 -1.57 11.95
N LYS A 309 1.59 -0.50 11.57
CA LYS A 309 2.91 -0.58 10.96
C LYS A 309 3.92 -1.25 11.90
N SER A 310 4.78 -2.12 11.37
CA SER A 310 5.91 -2.67 12.13
C SER A 310 6.99 -1.61 12.38
N MET A 311 7.91 -1.88 13.30
CA MET A 311 9.04 -1.00 13.58
C MET A 311 9.96 -0.84 12.38
N ALA A 312 10.21 -1.93 11.64
CA ALA A 312 10.97 -1.89 10.39
C ALA A 312 10.29 -1.00 9.32
N GLN A 313 8.95 -1.05 9.23
CA GLN A 313 8.19 -0.15 8.33
C GLN A 313 8.35 1.32 8.72
N LEU A 314 8.24 1.64 10.01
CA LEU A 314 8.39 3.01 10.50
C LEU A 314 9.81 3.56 10.28
N GLN A 315 10.83 2.73 10.46
CA GLN A 315 12.22 3.12 10.26
C GLN A 315 12.55 3.37 8.79
N LEU A 316 12.01 2.54 7.88
CA LEU A 316 12.12 2.75 6.44
C LEU A 316 11.50 4.08 5.99
N GLU A 317 10.30 4.40 6.48
CA GLU A 317 9.63 5.67 6.18
C GLU A 317 10.47 6.87 6.65
N LEU A 318 11.12 6.76 7.82
CA LEU A 318 11.99 7.80 8.35
C LEU A 318 13.28 7.94 7.54
N ASN A 319 13.92 6.83 7.17
CA ASN A 319 15.16 6.86 6.37
C ASN A 319 14.92 7.43 4.98
N ASN A 320 13.85 7.01 4.31
CA ASN A 320 13.49 7.52 2.99
C ASN A 320 13.26 9.03 3.02
N SER A 321 12.62 9.56 4.06
CA SER A 321 12.41 11.02 4.16
C SER A 321 13.71 11.81 4.39
N TYR A 322 14.73 11.21 5.03
CA TYR A 322 16.01 11.88 5.34
C TYR A 322 17.00 11.94 4.15
N GLU A 323 16.96 10.98 3.21
CA GLU A 323 17.90 10.96 2.08
C GLU A 323 17.61 12.02 0.99
N PHE A 324 16.38 12.54 0.90
CA PHE A 324 16.00 13.52 -0.13
C PHE A 324 16.68 14.90 0.02
N ASP A 325 17.21 15.22 1.21
CA ASP A 325 17.68 16.57 1.56
C ASP A 325 19.10 16.93 1.05
N ARG A 326 19.82 16.03 0.33
CA ARG A 326 21.29 16.13 0.32
C ARG A 326 22.06 15.97 -1.00
N ILE A 327 21.50 16.33 -2.16
CA ILE A 327 22.31 16.34 -3.40
C ILE A 327 22.01 17.56 -4.27
N GLU A 328 22.86 18.60 -4.16
CA GLU A 328 23.00 19.65 -5.19
C GLU A 328 24.49 19.92 -5.45
N GLU A 329 24.88 20.07 -6.72
CA GLU A 329 26.20 20.58 -7.11
C GLU A 329 26.29 22.07 -6.76
N ALA A 330 27.26 22.43 -5.92
CA ALA A 330 27.42 23.80 -5.47
C ALA A 330 27.76 24.77 -6.62
N GLY A 331 26.87 25.73 -6.89
CA GLY A 331 27.21 27.01 -7.51
C GLY A 331 27.02 27.14 -9.02
N VAL A 332 26.37 26.19 -9.71
CA VAL A 332 26.09 26.30 -11.15
C VAL A 332 24.60 26.09 -11.44
N THR A 333 23.97 27.05 -12.11
CA THR A 333 22.60 26.90 -12.62
C THR A 333 22.64 26.24 -14.00
N LEU A 334 22.26 24.96 -14.06
CA LEU A 334 22.16 24.21 -15.32
C LEU A 334 20.82 24.49 -16.03
N THR A 335 20.81 24.36 -17.36
CA THR A 335 19.57 24.41 -18.15
C THR A 335 18.83 23.08 -18.02
N PRO A 336 17.56 23.06 -17.57
CA PRO A 336 16.76 21.84 -17.54
C PRO A 336 16.62 21.25 -18.94
N ALA A 337 16.76 19.93 -19.06
CA ALA A 337 16.53 19.18 -20.29
C ALA A 337 15.38 18.20 -20.08
N SER A 338 14.56 17.96 -21.11
CA SER A 338 13.51 16.96 -21.09
C SER A 338 13.26 16.39 -22.48
N GLY A 339 12.65 15.20 -22.54
CA GLY A 339 12.38 14.47 -23.77
C GLY A 339 12.89 13.03 -23.72
N ALA A 340 12.62 12.28 -24.79
CA ALA A 340 13.11 10.92 -24.97
C ALA A 340 14.64 10.86 -24.83
N GLY A 341 15.12 9.98 -23.96
CA GLY A 341 16.54 9.86 -23.61
C GLY A 341 17.03 10.84 -22.55
N LEU A 342 16.17 11.73 -22.05
CA LEU A 342 16.48 12.77 -21.06
C LEU A 342 15.59 12.67 -19.81
N ILE A 343 15.04 11.48 -19.55
CA ILE A 343 14.22 11.21 -18.36
C ILE A 343 15.12 10.90 -17.17
N GLY A 344 14.97 11.66 -16.08
CA GLY A 344 15.65 11.40 -14.82
C GLY A 344 15.12 10.17 -14.09
N LEU A 345 15.97 9.52 -13.29
CA LEU A 345 15.58 8.43 -12.41
C LEU A 345 15.53 8.94 -10.97
N LYS A 346 14.40 8.72 -10.28
CA LYS A 346 14.27 9.04 -8.86
C LYS A 346 15.27 8.21 -8.04
N ASN A 347 15.88 8.81 -7.03
CA ASN A 347 16.70 8.06 -6.07
C ASN A 347 15.75 7.32 -5.11
N LEU A 348 16.05 6.05 -4.83
CA LEU A 348 15.24 5.14 -4.01
C LEU A 348 15.95 4.75 -2.70
N GLY A 349 16.93 5.52 -2.26
CA GLY A 349 17.81 5.16 -1.15
C GLY A 349 19.13 4.59 -1.65
N ASN A 350 20.24 5.33 -1.55
CA ASN A 350 21.56 4.92 -2.05
C ASN A 350 21.60 4.40 -3.51
N SER A 351 20.60 4.67 -4.34
CA SER A 351 20.45 4.03 -5.67
C SER A 351 21.17 4.75 -6.82
N CYS A 352 21.97 5.78 -6.52
CA CYS A 352 22.61 6.62 -7.53
C CYS A 352 23.56 5.85 -8.47
N TYR A 353 24.22 4.79 -7.98
CA TYR A 353 25.09 3.93 -8.79
C TYR A 353 24.28 3.13 -9.81
N VAL A 354 23.09 2.62 -9.44
CA VAL A 354 22.17 1.93 -10.35
C VAL A 354 21.65 2.92 -11.39
N ASN A 355 21.19 4.08 -10.94
CA ASN A 355 20.66 5.12 -11.82
C ASN A 355 21.70 5.53 -12.89
N SER A 356 22.97 5.70 -12.50
CA SER A 356 24.06 6.04 -13.42
C SER A 356 24.29 4.95 -14.47
N CYS A 357 24.34 3.67 -14.06
CA CYS A 357 24.51 2.55 -14.98
C CYS A 357 23.32 2.42 -15.95
N LEU A 358 22.09 2.56 -15.46
CA LEU A 358 20.88 2.47 -16.28
C LEU A 358 20.80 3.59 -17.32
N GLN A 359 21.20 4.81 -16.98
CA GLN A 359 21.26 5.93 -17.92
C GLN A 359 22.24 5.66 -19.07
N ILE A 360 23.42 5.12 -18.76
CA ILE A 360 24.42 4.74 -19.79
C ILE A 360 23.86 3.64 -20.68
N LEU A 361 23.29 2.58 -20.10
CA LEU A 361 22.70 1.48 -20.86
C LEU A 361 21.56 1.97 -21.77
N ALA A 362 20.67 2.82 -21.26
CA ALA A 362 19.55 3.38 -22.02
C ALA A 362 20.00 4.32 -23.15
N ALA A 363 21.21 4.89 -23.08
CA ALA A 363 21.79 5.68 -24.15
C ALA A 363 22.40 4.83 -25.29
N MET A 364 22.69 3.55 -25.04
CA MET A 364 23.29 2.66 -26.05
C MET A 364 22.28 2.32 -27.17
N PRO A 365 22.64 2.49 -28.45
CA PRO A 365 21.79 2.13 -29.58
C PRO A 365 21.33 0.67 -29.57
N GLU A 366 22.21 -0.25 -29.16
CA GLU A 366 21.94 -1.69 -29.10
C GLU A 366 20.86 -2.02 -28.07
N PHE A 367 20.91 -1.36 -26.91
CA PHE A 367 19.90 -1.51 -25.87
C PHE A 367 18.54 -0.99 -26.37
N ARG A 368 18.51 0.20 -26.98
CA ARG A 368 17.28 0.77 -27.56
C ARG A 368 16.70 -0.13 -28.64
N ALA A 369 17.52 -0.62 -29.57
CA ALA A 369 17.10 -1.49 -30.65
C ALA A 369 16.56 -2.84 -30.14
N ARG A 370 17.11 -3.36 -29.03
CA ARG A 370 16.69 -4.63 -28.44
C ARG A 370 15.32 -4.56 -27.76
N TYR A 371 14.97 -3.43 -27.15
CA TYR A 371 13.80 -3.31 -26.28
C TYR A 371 12.69 -2.41 -26.83
N LEU A 372 12.99 -1.23 -27.37
CA LEU A 372 11.94 -0.26 -27.74
C LEU A 372 10.97 -0.76 -28.82
N PRO A 373 11.42 -1.30 -29.98
CA PRO A 373 10.50 -1.77 -31.02
C PRO A 373 9.75 -3.05 -30.63
N HIS A 374 10.24 -3.75 -29.61
CA HIS A 374 9.74 -5.06 -29.19
C HIS A 374 8.94 -5.00 -27.87
N ALA A 375 8.84 -3.84 -27.23
CA ALA A 375 8.24 -3.69 -25.91
C ALA A 375 6.81 -4.23 -25.85
N ALA A 376 5.95 -3.86 -26.82
CA ALA A 376 4.58 -4.36 -26.89
C ALA A 376 4.51 -5.90 -26.97
N ALA A 377 5.35 -6.52 -27.82
CA ALA A 377 5.41 -7.97 -27.95
C ALA A 377 5.93 -8.65 -26.67
N ILE A 378 6.94 -8.05 -26.02
CA ILE A 378 7.47 -8.51 -24.73
C ILE A 378 6.35 -8.49 -23.67
N PHE A 379 5.65 -7.37 -23.53
CA PHE A 379 4.58 -7.21 -22.54
C PHE A 379 3.42 -8.18 -22.80
N SER A 380 3.03 -8.40 -24.06
CA SER A 380 1.99 -9.39 -24.39
C SER A 380 2.41 -10.84 -24.17
N SER A 381 3.71 -11.14 -24.14
CA SER A 381 4.23 -12.51 -23.98
C SER A 381 4.38 -12.95 -22.52
N ILE A 382 4.32 -12.00 -21.58
CA ILE A 382 4.60 -12.24 -20.16
C ILE A 382 3.32 -12.00 -19.36
N PRO A 383 2.84 -12.96 -18.55
CA PRO A 383 1.71 -12.72 -17.66
C PRO A 383 2.00 -11.62 -16.64
N ALA A 384 1.06 -10.71 -16.38
CA ALA A 384 1.26 -9.61 -15.44
C ALA A 384 1.73 -10.09 -14.06
N ARG A 385 1.14 -11.19 -13.57
CA ARG A 385 1.44 -11.79 -12.26
C ARG A 385 2.90 -12.19 -12.05
N THR A 386 3.67 -12.38 -13.12
CA THR A 386 5.10 -12.73 -13.07
C THR A 386 5.99 -11.58 -13.55
N ALA A 387 5.41 -10.47 -14.01
CA ALA A 387 6.16 -9.39 -14.64
C ALA A 387 7.16 -8.73 -13.68
N ALA A 388 6.83 -8.62 -12.40
CA ALA A 388 7.73 -8.05 -11.39
C ALA A 388 9.04 -8.83 -11.22
N GLU A 389 9.01 -10.14 -11.47
CA GLU A 389 10.16 -11.05 -11.36
C GLU A 389 10.83 -11.30 -12.73
N ASP A 390 10.20 -10.89 -13.83
CA ASP A 390 10.71 -11.07 -15.17
C ASP A 390 11.62 -9.92 -15.58
N VAL A 391 12.92 -10.21 -15.68
CA VAL A 391 13.95 -9.25 -16.08
C VAL A 391 13.67 -8.66 -17.46
N THR A 392 13.13 -9.43 -18.40
CA THR A 392 12.85 -8.93 -19.76
C THR A 392 11.73 -7.91 -19.74
N ALA A 393 10.65 -8.16 -18.98
CA ALA A 393 9.56 -7.20 -18.79
C ALA A 393 10.06 -5.92 -18.10
N GLN A 394 10.79 -6.04 -16.99
CA GLN A 394 11.24 -4.87 -16.23
C GLN A 394 12.27 -4.02 -17.01
N VAL A 395 13.17 -4.66 -17.76
CA VAL A 395 14.12 -3.93 -18.62
C VAL A 395 13.41 -3.28 -19.81
N ALA A 396 12.41 -3.94 -20.42
CA ALA A 396 11.60 -3.34 -21.47
C ALA A 396 10.79 -2.14 -20.96
N LYS A 397 10.20 -2.25 -19.76
CA LYS A 397 9.51 -1.15 -19.07
C LYS A 397 10.44 0.04 -18.84
N LEU A 398 11.65 -0.19 -18.33
CA LEU A 398 12.68 0.86 -18.18
C LEU A 398 13.10 1.47 -19.53
N ALA A 399 13.30 0.63 -20.55
CA ALA A 399 13.69 1.08 -21.87
C ALA A 399 12.63 2.02 -22.47
N VAL A 400 11.35 1.64 -22.41
CA VAL A 400 10.24 2.51 -22.84
C VAL A 400 10.24 3.82 -22.06
N ALA A 401 10.43 3.76 -20.75
CA ALA A 401 10.37 4.97 -19.93
C ALA A 401 11.51 5.96 -20.22
N LEU A 402 12.73 5.45 -20.38
CA LEU A 402 13.91 6.28 -20.64
C LEU A 402 14.04 6.67 -22.12
N GLY A 403 13.50 5.86 -23.04
CA GLY A 403 13.68 6.01 -24.48
C GLY A 403 12.52 6.68 -25.22
N THR A 404 11.43 7.04 -24.54
CA THR A 404 10.24 7.67 -25.16
C THR A 404 9.78 8.89 -24.38
N ASP A 405 8.88 9.67 -24.98
CA ASP A 405 8.31 10.85 -24.32
C ASP A 405 7.18 10.51 -23.33
N LYS A 406 6.87 9.22 -23.12
CA LYS A 406 5.69 8.77 -22.35
C LYS A 406 5.61 9.37 -20.94
N TYR A 407 6.76 9.56 -20.29
CA TYR A 407 6.85 10.09 -18.92
C TYR A 407 7.46 11.49 -18.84
N VAL A 408 7.53 12.21 -19.95
CA VAL A 408 7.91 13.63 -19.93
C VAL A 408 6.79 14.43 -19.26
N PRO A 409 7.06 15.19 -18.19
CA PRO A 409 6.06 16.02 -17.52
C PRO A 409 5.43 17.02 -18.49
N ALA A 410 4.13 17.28 -18.33
CA ALA A 410 3.41 18.21 -19.20
C ALA A 410 4.04 19.62 -19.18
N GLU A 411 4.51 20.11 -18.03
CA GLU A 411 5.15 21.43 -17.93
C GLU A 411 6.48 21.50 -18.70
N ALA A 412 7.16 20.36 -18.86
CA ALA A 412 8.43 20.28 -19.58
C ALA A 412 8.24 20.21 -21.11
N ARG A 413 7.04 19.85 -21.58
CA ARG A 413 6.68 19.82 -23.02
C ARG A 413 6.42 21.20 -23.61
N GLU A 414 6.09 22.20 -22.79
CA GLU A 414 5.70 23.54 -23.26
C GLU A 414 6.84 24.59 -23.28
N GLY A 415 8.06 24.23 -22.83
CA GLY A 415 9.10 25.23 -22.52
C GLY A 415 10.47 25.08 -23.18
N LEU A 416 10.74 24.02 -23.95
CA LEU A 416 12.10 23.74 -24.43
C LEU A 416 12.23 23.90 -25.95
N PRO A 417 13.26 24.62 -26.44
CA PRO A 417 13.55 24.66 -27.87
C PRO A 417 13.90 23.24 -28.36
N PRO A 418 13.48 22.85 -29.57
CA PRO A 418 13.81 21.54 -30.11
C PRO A 418 15.32 21.35 -30.15
N LEU A 419 15.79 20.19 -29.66
CA LEU A 419 17.18 19.78 -29.80
C LEU A 419 17.49 19.71 -31.30
N VAL A 420 18.36 20.61 -31.76
CA VAL A 420 18.91 20.56 -33.11
C VAL A 420 19.77 19.30 -33.18
N PRO A 421 19.50 18.36 -34.10
CA PRO A 421 20.35 17.19 -34.28
C PRO A 421 21.77 17.64 -34.66
N GLY A 422 22.76 17.20 -33.90
CA GLY A 422 24.19 17.32 -34.25
C GLY A 422 24.66 16.19 -35.15
#